data_AF-A0A6V7HPW7-F1
#
_entry.id   AF-A0A6V7HPW7-F1
#
_cell.length_a   1.000
_cell.length_b   1.000
_cell.length_c   1.000
_cell.angle_alpha   90.00
_cell.angle_beta   90.00
_cell.angle_gamma   90.00
#
_symmetry.space_group_name_H-M   'P 1'
#
loop_
_entity.id
_entity.type
_entity.pdbx_description
1 polymer ?
#
loop_
_entity_poly.entity_id
_entity_poly.type
_entity_poly.pdbx_seq_one_letter_code
_entity_poly.pdbx_strand_id
1 'polypeptide(L)'
;VDRAWHLFQEAESKGLPITLDTYNQLLSTLTLRKNGTRERYALLIEMLKKIQTDNLQVNVKTLNSALKVAVQTVRHESAMEICRDIFTEFKAVGVVPSLGSFYHALIVFYRKADANSPPSCLLREIIDELEARDELKVEDTSDTYFFTLAMDVATNSLQDPVLANRIHKLLLADNNYKLIGDGFKENLYYRNFCR
;
A
#
# COMPACT_ATOMS: atom_id res chain seq x y z
N VAL A 1 -16.09 -4.54 -14.30
CA VAL A 1 -15.53 -3.19 -14.02
C VAL A 1 -16.36 -2.11 -14.71
N ASP A 2 -16.61 -2.22 -16.01
CA ASP A 2 -17.33 -1.17 -16.77
C ASP A 2 -18.76 -0.89 -16.25
N ARG A 3 -19.49 -1.93 -15.79
CA ARG A 3 -20.81 -1.77 -15.17
C ARG A 3 -20.78 -0.95 -13.88
N ALA A 4 -19.74 -1.09 -13.04
CA ALA A 4 -19.62 -0.33 -11.80
C ALA A 4 -19.42 1.17 -12.09
N TRP A 5 -18.61 1.48 -13.11
CA TRP A 5 -18.40 2.84 -13.58
C TRP A 5 -19.64 3.47 -14.20
N HIS A 6 -20.40 2.70 -14.99
CA HIS A 6 -21.67 3.18 -15.55
C HIS A 6 -22.68 3.52 -14.44
N LEU A 7 -22.81 2.66 -13.43
CA LEU A 7 -23.70 2.92 -12.29
C LEU A 7 -23.27 4.15 -11.48
N PHE A 8 -21.96 4.36 -11.31
CA PHE A 8 -21.43 5.56 -10.68
C PHE A 8 -21.78 6.83 -11.45
N GLN A 9 -21.59 6.84 -12.77
CA GLN A 9 -21.96 7.97 -13.63
C GLN A 9 -23.46 8.24 -13.63
N GLU A 10 -24.28 7.17 -13.60
CA GLU A 10 -25.73 7.28 -13.47
C GLU A 10 -26.11 7.89 -12.12
N ALA A 11 -25.47 7.48 -11.03
CA ALA A 11 -25.69 8.05 -9.70
C ALA A 11 -25.29 9.53 -9.65
N GLU A 12 -24.14 9.91 -10.22
CA GLU A 12 -23.71 11.31 -10.34
C GLU A 12 -24.73 12.14 -11.14
N SER A 13 -25.16 11.66 -12.32
CA SER A 13 -26.09 12.41 -13.17
C SER A 13 -27.48 12.58 -12.55
N LYS A 14 -27.88 11.67 -11.66
CA LYS A 14 -29.12 11.76 -10.89
C LYS A 14 -28.98 12.55 -9.59
N GLY A 15 -27.79 13.07 -9.28
CA GLY A 15 -27.52 13.80 -8.04
C GLY A 15 -27.70 12.94 -6.77
N LEU A 16 -27.48 11.62 -6.89
CA LEU A 16 -27.57 10.72 -5.74
C LEU A 16 -26.34 10.89 -4.84
N PRO A 17 -26.51 10.84 -3.51
CA PRO A 17 -25.38 10.93 -2.58
C PRO A 17 -24.45 9.73 -2.76
N ILE A 18 -23.18 10.00 -3.02
CA ILE A 18 -22.15 8.97 -3.19
C ILE A 18 -21.36 8.86 -1.89
N THR A 19 -21.19 7.62 -1.42
CA THR A 19 -20.45 7.36 -0.18
C THR A 19 -18.96 7.16 -0.47
N LEU A 20 -18.11 7.42 0.54
CA LEU A 20 -16.68 7.13 0.44
C LEU A 20 -16.42 5.65 0.12
N ASP A 21 -17.25 4.73 0.62
CA ASP A 21 -17.11 3.31 0.31
C ASP A 21 -17.33 3.03 -1.18
N THR A 22 -18.29 3.71 -1.83
CA THR A 22 -18.47 3.63 -3.28
C THR A 22 -17.22 4.08 -4.03
N TYR A 23 -16.62 5.21 -3.62
CA TYR A 23 -15.35 5.69 -4.17
C TYR A 23 -14.22 4.67 -3.97
N ASN A 24 -14.06 4.14 -2.76
CA ASN A 24 -13.03 3.16 -2.44
C ASN A 24 -13.17 1.88 -3.28
N GLN A 25 -14.40 1.40 -3.50
CA GLN A 25 -14.64 0.26 -4.38
C GLN A 25 -14.23 0.55 -5.82
N LEU A 26 -14.60 1.72 -6.36
CA LEU A 26 -14.19 2.10 -7.71
C LEU A 26 -12.67 2.25 -7.85
N LEU A 27 -12.03 2.91 -6.88
CA LEU A 27 -10.58 3.08 -6.80
C LEU A 27 -9.86 1.73 -6.81
N SER A 28 -10.34 0.75 -6.04
CA SER A 28 -9.77 -0.60 -6.01
C SER A 28 -9.81 -1.32 -7.37
N THR A 29 -10.78 -0.98 -8.23
CA THR A 29 -10.93 -1.55 -9.57
C THR A 29 -10.15 -0.82 -10.66
N LEU A 30 -9.51 0.32 -10.37
CA LEU A 30 -8.71 1.08 -11.35
C LEU A 30 -7.62 0.22 -11.96
N THR A 31 -7.01 -0.64 -11.15
CA THR A 31 -5.95 -1.57 -11.55
C THR A 31 -6.40 -2.60 -12.58
N LEU A 32 -7.71 -2.88 -12.66
CA LEU A 32 -8.33 -3.85 -13.56
C LEU A 32 -8.78 -3.24 -14.89
N ARG A 33 -8.74 -1.91 -15.03
CA ARG A 33 -9.15 -1.24 -16.28
C ARG A 33 -8.12 -1.47 -17.38
N LYS A 34 -8.56 -1.66 -18.62
CA LYS A 34 -7.69 -1.85 -19.80
C LYS A 34 -6.89 -0.59 -20.20
N ASN A 35 -7.06 0.50 -19.46
CA ASN A 35 -6.39 1.79 -19.66
C ASN A 35 -4.87 1.70 -19.42
N GLY A 36 -4.12 2.60 -20.05
CA GLY A 36 -2.70 2.74 -19.81
C GLY A 36 -2.37 3.22 -18.39
N THR A 37 -1.15 2.96 -17.94
CA THR A 37 -0.67 3.36 -16.60
C THR A 37 -0.91 4.84 -16.28
N ARG A 38 -0.60 5.73 -17.24
CA ARG A 38 -0.80 7.18 -17.11
C ARG A 38 -2.28 7.57 -16.99
N GLU A 39 -3.14 6.91 -17.74
CA GLU A 39 -4.60 7.16 -17.70
C GLU A 39 -5.19 6.70 -16.37
N ARG A 40 -4.74 5.56 -15.82
CA ARG A 40 -5.17 5.09 -14.50
C ARG A 40 -4.76 6.07 -13.39
N TYR A 41 -3.54 6.62 -13.48
CA TYR A 41 -3.09 7.64 -12.53
C TYR A 41 -3.87 8.95 -12.65
N ALA A 42 -4.12 9.43 -13.88
CA ALA A 42 -4.94 10.62 -14.10
C ALA A 42 -6.36 10.45 -13.53
N LEU A 43 -6.97 9.28 -13.74
CA LEU A 43 -8.27 8.95 -13.19
C LEU A 43 -8.27 8.85 -11.65
N LEU A 44 -7.22 8.29 -11.05
CA LEU A 44 -7.04 8.32 -9.59
C LEU A 44 -7.09 9.75 -9.05
N ILE A 45 -6.32 10.67 -9.65
CA ILE A 45 -6.29 12.08 -9.23
C ILE A 45 -7.67 12.74 -9.41
N GLU A 46 -8.37 12.46 -10.51
CA GLU A 46 -9.73 12.96 -10.73
C GLU A 46 -10.69 12.47 -9.64
N MET A 47 -10.64 11.18 -9.29
CA MET A 47 -11.47 10.61 -8.23
C MET A 47 -11.15 11.22 -6.86
N LEU A 48 -9.88 11.40 -6.51
CA LEU A 48 -9.50 12.03 -5.24
C LEU A 48 -10.01 13.47 -5.14
N LYS A 49 -9.95 14.25 -6.24
CA LYS A 49 -10.54 15.60 -6.31
C LYS A 49 -12.06 15.59 -6.16
N LYS A 50 -12.75 14.58 -6.70
CA LYS A 50 -14.20 14.42 -6.52
C LYS A 50 -14.54 14.14 -5.05
N ILE A 51 -13.82 13.22 -4.39
CA ILE A 51 -14.00 12.94 -2.95
C ILE A 51 -13.85 14.23 -2.13
N GLN A 52 -12.87 15.06 -2.46
CA GLN A 52 -12.67 16.36 -1.80
C GLN A 52 -13.83 17.34 -2.07
N THR A 53 -14.29 17.43 -3.32
CA THR A 53 -15.46 18.27 -3.70
C THR A 53 -16.72 17.85 -2.96
N ASP A 54 -16.89 16.55 -2.75
CA ASP A 54 -18.01 15.96 -2.01
C ASP A 54 -17.85 16.08 -0.48
N ASN A 55 -16.77 16.74 -0.01
CA ASN A 55 -16.44 16.93 1.40
C ASN A 55 -16.34 15.60 2.19
N LEU A 56 -15.91 14.54 1.52
CA LEU A 56 -15.72 13.23 2.13
C LEU A 56 -14.29 13.11 2.68
N GLN A 57 -14.16 12.60 3.90
CA GLN A 57 -12.86 12.35 4.53
C GLN A 57 -12.26 11.05 4.01
N VAL A 58 -11.10 11.13 3.36
CA VAL A 58 -10.38 9.94 2.87
C VAL A 58 -9.90 9.07 4.04
N ASN A 59 -9.69 7.78 3.79
CA ASN A 59 -9.19 6.84 4.80
C ASN A 59 -8.09 5.92 4.25
N VAL A 60 -7.65 4.98 5.08
CA VAL A 60 -6.57 4.03 4.73
C VAL A 60 -6.90 3.16 3.52
N LYS A 61 -8.18 2.84 3.26
CA LYS A 61 -8.58 2.09 2.05
C LYS A 61 -8.41 2.94 0.79
N THR A 62 -8.67 4.25 0.88
CA THR A 62 -8.41 5.19 -0.21
C THR A 62 -6.91 5.27 -0.49
N LEU A 63 -6.08 5.41 0.56
CA LEU A 63 -4.62 5.40 0.48
C LEU A 63 -4.09 4.12 -0.18
N ASN A 64 -4.50 2.96 0.30
CA ASN A 64 -4.05 1.67 -0.24
C ASN A 64 -4.46 1.48 -1.70
N SER A 65 -5.64 1.98 -2.09
CA SER A 65 -6.07 1.95 -3.49
C SER A 65 -5.23 2.87 -4.38
N ALA A 66 -4.84 4.05 -3.89
CA ALA A 66 -3.92 4.94 -4.58
C ALA A 66 -2.52 4.31 -4.75
N LEU A 67 -1.98 3.71 -3.68
CA LEU A 67 -0.69 3.03 -3.71
C LEU A 67 -0.67 1.80 -4.63
N LYS A 68 -1.79 1.08 -4.77
CA LYS A 68 -1.92 0.00 -5.76
C LYS A 68 -1.72 0.49 -7.20
N VAL A 69 -2.15 1.71 -7.52
CA VAL A 69 -1.88 2.32 -8.84
C VAL A 69 -0.38 2.59 -9.00
N ALA A 70 0.29 3.12 -7.97
CA ALA A 70 1.75 3.32 -7.99
C ALA A 70 2.52 2.00 -8.17
N VAL A 71 2.06 0.91 -7.54
CA VAL A 71 2.65 -0.43 -7.75
C VAL A 71 2.54 -0.87 -9.21
N GLN A 72 1.45 -0.55 -9.92
CA GLN A 72 1.35 -0.86 -11.36
C GLN A 72 2.28 0.01 -12.21
N THR A 73 2.63 1.20 -11.73
CA THR A 73 3.54 2.11 -12.43
C THR A 73 5.00 1.79 -12.18
N VAL A 74 5.34 0.79 -11.35
CA VAL A 74 6.72 0.46 -10.89
C VAL A 74 7.77 0.21 -11.99
N ARG A 75 7.36 0.10 -13.25
CA ARG A 75 8.27 0.05 -14.42
C ARG A 75 8.69 1.44 -14.93
N HIS A 76 8.03 2.49 -14.48
CA HIS A 76 8.30 3.88 -14.83
C HIS A 76 9.18 4.52 -13.75
N GLU A 77 10.07 5.40 -14.20
CA GLU A 77 10.98 6.16 -13.33
C GLU A 77 10.25 6.99 -12.26
N SER A 78 9.03 7.46 -12.57
CA SER A 78 8.22 8.27 -11.66
C SER A 78 7.48 7.47 -10.58
N ALA A 79 7.56 6.14 -10.55
CA ALA A 79 6.80 5.34 -9.58
C ALA A 79 7.15 5.66 -8.12
N MET A 80 8.43 5.87 -7.83
CA MET A 80 8.90 6.26 -6.49
C MET A 80 8.42 7.66 -6.11
N GLU A 81 8.45 8.61 -7.04
CA GLU A 81 7.95 9.98 -6.85
C GLU A 81 6.45 9.96 -6.57
N ILE A 82 5.66 9.30 -7.41
CA ILE A 82 4.21 9.13 -7.22
C ILE A 82 3.90 8.50 -5.85
N CYS A 83 4.65 7.48 -5.45
CA CYS A 83 4.46 6.83 -4.16
C CYS A 83 4.71 7.82 -3.01
N ARG A 84 5.80 8.61 -3.06
CA ARG A 84 6.11 9.64 -2.05
C ARG A 84 5.05 10.73 -1.99
N ASP A 85 4.58 11.20 -3.14
CA ASP A 85 3.54 12.22 -3.22
C ASP A 85 2.26 11.73 -2.56
N ILE A 86 1.83 10.49 -2.85
CA ILE A 86 0.66 9.87 -2.22
C ILE A 86 0.81 9.83 -0.69
N PHE A 87 1.95 9.38 -0.17
CA PHE A 87 2.17 9.38 1.30
C PHE A 87 2.14 10.79 1.88
N THR A 88 2.72 11.78 1.19
CA THR A 88 2.79 13.17 1.65
C THR A 88 1.39 13.79 1.75
N GLU A 89 0.58 13.63 0.70
CA GLU A 89 -0.80 14.15 0.66
C GLU A 89 -1.67 13.50 1.74
N PHE A 90 -1.62 12.18 1.88
CA PHE A 90 -2.42 11.46 2.87
C PHE A 90 -1.99 11.75 4.31
N LYS A 91 -0.69 11.97 4.54
CA LYS A 91 -0.18 12.44 5.83
C LYS A 91 -0.67 13.86 6.15
N ALA A 92 -0.75 14.75 5.16
CA ALA A 92 -1.24 16.12 5.35
C ALA A 92 -2.71 16.17 5.77
N VAL A 93 -3.53 15.20 5.34
CA VAL A 93 -4.93 15.05 5.77
C VAL A 93 -5.11 14.12 6.99
N GLY A 94 -4.02 13.68 7.62
CA GLY A 94 -4.04 12.92 8.87
C GLY A 94 -4.41 11.44 8.73
N VAL A 95 -4.32 10.85 7.52
CA VAL A 95 -4.50 9.41 7.34
C VAL A 95 -3.23 8.67 7.76
N VAL A 96 -3.37 7.81 8.76
CA VAL A 96 -2.28 6.94 9.24
C VAL A 96 -2.11 5.75 8.30
N PRO A 97 -0.90 5.47 7.79
CA PRO A 97 -0.65 4.29 6.96
C PRO A 97 -0.82 2.97 7.74
N SER A 98 -1.36 1.97 7.05
CA SER A 98 -1.44 0.58 7.52
C SER A 98 -0.22 -0.23 7.05
N LEU A 99 -0.09 -1.47 7.53
CA LEU A 99 0.93 -2.41 7.04
C LEU A 99 0.80 -2.65 5.53
N GLY A 100 -0.41 -2.64 4.99
CA GLY A 100 -0.72 -2.74 3.57
C GLY A 100 -0.21 -1.54 2.78
N SER A 101 -0.29 -0.34 3.37
CA SER A 101 0.31 0.86 2.78
C SER A 101 1.82 0.69 2.64
N PHE A 102 2.49 0.24 3.70
CA PHE A 102 3.92 -0.03 3.69
C PHE A 102 4.30 -1.19 2.78
N TYR A 103 3.49 -2.24 2.70
CA TYR A 103 3.66 -3.34 1.75
C TYR A 103 3.71 -2.82 0.31
N HIS A 104 2.78 -1.96 -0.09
CA HIS A 104 2.79 -1.35 -1.42
C HIS A 104 4.02 -0.46 -1.65
N ALA A 105 4.44 0.31 -0.64
CA ALA A 105 5.67 1.09 -0.70
C ALA A 105 6.90 0.19 -0.92
N LEU A 106 7.04 -0.90 -0.15
CA LEU A 106 8.16 -1.82 -0.29
C LEU A 106 8.23 -2.43 -1.70
N ILE A 107 7.10 -2.75 -2.33
CA ILE A 107 7.08 -3.22 -3.73
C ILE A 107 7.64 -2.15 -4.67
N VAL A 108 7.25 -0.88 -4.49
CA VAL A 108 7.71 0.22 -5.35
C VAL A 108 9.20 0.47 -5.19
N PHE A 109 9.71 0.48 -3.95
CA PHE A 109 11.07 0.90 -3.63
C PHE A 109 12.12 -0.22 -3.68
N TYR A 110 11.74 -1.47 -3.47
CA TYR A 110 12.67 -2.62 -3.42
C TYR A 110 12.46 -3.61 -4.56
N ARG A 111 11.91 -3.14 -5.69
CA ARG A 111 11.82 -3.95 -6.89
C ARG A 111 13.22 -4.41 -7.32
N LYS A 112 13.39 -5.74 -7.45
CA LYS A 112 14.63 -6.46 -7.80
C LYS A 112 15.34 -6.05 -9.12
N ALA A 113 14.89 -5.03 -9.84
CA ALA A 113 15.30 -4.79 -11.23
C ALA A 113 16.51 -3.85 -11.39
N ASP A 114 16.81 -2.97 -10.44
CA ASP A 114 17.86 -1.97 -10.66
C ASP A 114 18.92 -2.03 -9.56
N ALA A 115 19.99 -2.80 -9.83
CA ALA A 115 21.20 -2.87 -9.01
C ALA A 115 21.89 -1.51 -8.81
N ASN A 116 21.49 -0.48 -9.57
CA ASN A 116 21.99 0.89 -9.49
C ASN A 116 21.10 1.83 -8.67
N SER A 117 19.98 1.36 -8.12
CA SER A 117 19.18 2.20 -7.22
C SER A 117 19.93 2.38 -5.91
N PRO A 118 20.01 3.61 -5.37
CA PRO A 118 20.65 3.84 -4.08
C PRO A 118 19.96 2.99 -3.01
N PRO A 119 20.72 2.46 -2.03
CA PRO A 119 20.15 1.66 -0.97
C PRO A 119 19.10 2.48 -0.22
N SER A 120 17.84 2.05 -0.32
CA SER A 120 16.73 2.71 0.37
C SER A 120 16.79 2.36 1.86
N CYS A 121 16.73 3.37 2.72
CA CYS A 121 16.54 3.24 4.17
C CYS A 121 15.08 3.02 4.57
N LEU A 122 14.16 3.04 3.59
CA LEU A 122 12.72 3.01 3.82
C LEU A 122 12.26 1.87 4.75
N LEU A 123 12.77 0.65 4.57
CA LEU A 123 12.37 -0.45 5.44
C LEU A 123 12.80 -0.21 6.90
N ARG A 124 13.97 0.40 7.14
CA ARG A 124 14.40 0.73 8.51
C ARG A 124 13.47 1.76 9.13
N GLU A 125 13.17 2.83 8.39
CA GLU A 125 12.25 3.89 8.83
C GLU A 125 10.85 3.34 9.14
N ILE A 126 10.34 2.44 8.31
CA ILE A 126 9.06 1.77 8.55
C ILE A 126 9.11 0.94 9.83
N ILE A 127 10.18 0.16 10.05
CA ILE A 127 10.30 -0.64 11.29
C ILE A 127 10.45 0.25 12.52
N ASP A 128 11.21 1.35 12.45
CA ASP A 128 11.30 2.34 13.52
C ASP A 128 9.92 2.94 13.84
N GLU A 129 9.13 3.29 12.82
CA GLU A 129 7.76 3.78 12.99
C GLU A 129 6.84 2.73 13.62
N LEU A 130 6.90 1.47 13.16
CA LEU A 130 6.04 0.40 13.66
C LEU A 130 6.38 -0.03 15.09
N GLU A 131 7.67 -0.03 15.46
CA GLU A 131 8.11 -0.28 16.84
C GLU A 131 7.69 0.84 17.81
N ALA A 132 7.45 2.05 17.31
CA ALA A 132 6.95 3.17 18.09
C ALA A 132 5.42 3.19 18.26
N ARG A 133 4.67 2.29 17.59
CA ARG A 133 3.21 2.18 17.73
C ARG A 133 2.86 1.28 18.92
N ASP A 134 1.86 1.70 19.70
CA ASP A 134 1.35 0.92 20.83
C ASP A 134 0.68 -0.41 20.40
N GLU A 135 0.05 -0.44 19.21
CA GLU A 135 -0.63 -1.61 18.68
C GLU A 135 -0.58 -1.64 17.15
N LEU A 136 -0.43 -2.85 16.57
CA LEU A 136 -0.61 -3.11 15.15
C LEU A 136 -1.96 -3.78 14.86
N LYS A 137 -2.77 -3.14 14.02
CA LYS A 137 -4.11 -3.58 13.66
C LYS A 137 -4.17 -4.02 12.20
N VAL A 138 -5.08 -4.96 11.92
CA VAL A 138 -5.47 -5.31 10.56
C VAL A 138 -6.58 -4.34 10.13
N GLU A 139 -6.27 -3.48 9.17
CA GLU A 139 -7.15 -2.48 8.56
C GLU A 139 -7.46 -2.80 7.09
N ASP A 140 -6.55 -3.48 6.40
CA ASP A 140 -6.66 -3.87 4.99
C ASP A 140 -6.23 -5.34 4.80
N THR A 141 -6.81 -6.01 3.80
CA THR A 141 -6.42 -7.39 3.47
C THR A 141 -4.96 -7.51 3.06
N SER A 142 -4.39 -6.43 2.51
CA SER A 142 -2.98 -6.34 2.14
C SER A 142 -2.01 -6.27 3.33
N ASP A 143 -2.49 -5.99 4.55
CA ASP A 143 -1.65 -5.95 5.76
C ASP A 143 -0.93 -7.27 6.00
N THR A 144 -1.61 -8.37 5.70
CA THR A 144 -1.08 -9.74 5.90
C THR A 144 0.12 -10.07 5.00
N TYR A 145 0.41 -9.25 3.99
CA TYR A 145 1.54 -9.46 3.08
C TYR A 145 2.81 -8.71 3.52
N PHE A 146 2.68 -7.78 4.48
CA PHE A 146 3.77 -6.92 4.90
C PHE A 146 4.95 -7.71 5.45
N PHE A 147 4.74 -8.53 6.48
CA PHE A 147 5.84 -9.24 7.16
C PHE A 147 6.61 -10.16 6.21
N THR A 148 5.90 -10.88 5.33
CA THR A 148 6.52 -11.76 4.34
C THR A 148 7.43 -10.99 3.38
N LEU A 149 6.99 -9.84 2.87
CA LEU A 149 7.79 -9.01 1.97
C LEU A 149 8.92 -8.29 2.71
N ALA A 150 8.64 -7.73 3.90
CA ALA A 150 9.64 -7.07 4.73
C ALA A 150 10.81 -8.02 5.05
N MET A 151 10.51 -9.28 5.38
CA MET A 151 11.54 -10.29 5.60
C MET A 151 12.31 -10.65 4.32
N ASP A 152 11.63 -10.77 3.17
CA ASP A 152 12.31 -10.95 1.88
C ASP A 152 13.30 -9.82 1.58
N VAL A 153 12.87 -8.57 1.78
CA VAL A 153 13.69 -7.38 1.54
C VAL A 153 14.86 -7.32 2.51
N ALA A 154 14.65 -7.56 3.80
CA ALA A 154 15.72 -7.54 4.81
C ALA A 154 16.80 -8.59 4.52
N THR A 155 16.42 -9.83 4.20
CA THR A 155 17.38 -10.92 3.96
C THR A 155 17.98 -10.86 2.56
N ASN A 156 17.16 -10.73 1.51
CA ASN A 156 17.61 -10.92 0.13
C ASN A 156 18.03 -9.62 -0.56
N SER A 157 17.43 -8.49 -0.23
CA SER A 157 17.74 -7.20 -0.87
C SER A 157 18.76 -6.40 -0.08
N LEU A 158 18.62 -6.33 1.24
CA LEU A 158 19.48 -5.54 2.12
C LEU A 158 20.59 -6.37 2.77
N GLN A 159 20.43 -7.70 2.85
CA GLN A 159 21.34 -8.61 3.54
C GLN A 159 21.65 -8.15 4.97
N ASP A 160 20.63 -7.65 5.67
CA ASP A 160 20.75 -7.12 7.02
C ASP A 160 20.10 -8.07 8.05
N PRO A 161 20.91 -8.92 8.73
CA PRO A 161 20.41 -9.84 9.74
C PRO A 161 19.92 -9.12 11.01
N VAL A 162 20.40 -7.91 11.31
CA VAL A 162 19.94 -7.13 12.47
C VAL A 162 18.51 -6.65 12.20
N LEU A 163 18.25 -6.12 11.00
CA LEU A 163 16.92 -5.71 10.58
C LEU A 163 15.94 -6.89 10.49
N ALA A 164 16.38 -8.03 9.95
CA ALA A 164 15.58 -9.26 9.93
C ALA A 164 15.17 -9.69 11.35
N ASN A 165 16.11 -9.66 12.30
CA ASN A 165 15.80 -9.96 13.71
C ASN A 165 14.83 -8.96 14.34
N ARG A 166 14.91 -7.67 14.01
CA ARG A 166 13.94 -6.66 14.47
C ARG A 166 12.53 -6.95 13.95
N ILE A 167 12.40 -7.23 12.65
CA ILE A 167 11.12 -7.62 12.02
C ILE A 167 10.55 -8.87 12.71
N HIS A 168 11.41 -9.84 13.03
CA HIS A 168 10.98 -11.06 13.71
C HIS A 168 10.48 -10.80 15.14
N LYS A 169 11.20 -9.98 15.91
CA LYS A 169 10.76 -9.56 17.25
C LYS A 169 9.43 -8.81 17.20
N LEU A 170 9.26 -7.90 16.24
CA LEU A 170 8.03 -7.15 16.04
C LEU A 170 6.82 -8.06 15.75
N LEU A 171 7.03 -9.10 14.93
CA LEU A 171 5.97 -10.08 14.63
C LEU A 171 5.56 -10.91 15.86
N LEU A 172 6.52 -11.26 16.71
CA LEU A 172 6.29 -12.06 17.92
C LEU A 172 5.80 -11.24 19.12
N ALA A 173 5.85 -9.91 19.04
CA ALA A 173 5.34 -9.02 20.08
C ALA A 173 3.81 -9.07 20.15
N ASP A 174 3.28 -9.01 21.37
CA ASP A 174 1.85 -8.93 21.67
C ASP A 174 1.01 -9.96 20.88
N ASN A 175 0.02 -9.47 20.12
CA ASN A 175 -0.84 -10.29 19.27
C ASN A 175 -0.58 -10.01 17.78
N ASN A 176 0.67 -9.67 17.43
CA ASN A 176 1.05 -9.32 16.06
C ASN A 176 1.14 -10.53 15.13
N TYR A 177 1.19 -11.75 15.67
CA TYR A 177 1.29 -12.96 14.86
C TYR A 177 0.14 -13.12 13.85
N LYS A 178 -1.05 -12.60 14.17
CA LYS A 178 -2.20 -12.54 13.25
C LYS A 178 -1.93 -11.79 11.94
N LEU A 179 -0.88 -10.97 11.88
CA LEU A 179 -0.50 -10.11 10.76
C LEU A 179 0.33 -10.85 9.70
N ILE A 180 0.68 -12.13 9.90
CA ILE A 180 1.38 -12.94 8.88
C ILE A 180 0.41 -13.59 7.88
N GLY A 181 -0.89 -13.64 8.20
CA GLY A 181 -1.93 -14.19 7.33
C GLY A 181 -2.08 -15.71 7.44
N ASP A 182 -1.96 -16.40 6.30
CA ASP A 182 -2.18 -17.85 6.19
C ASP A 182 -0.88 -18.65 6.28
N GLY A 183 -0.99 -19.99 6.44
CA GLY A 183 0.18 -20.86 6.59
C GLY A 183 1.13 -20.86 5.39
N PHE A 184 0.67 -20.46 4.19
CA PHE A 184 1.55 -20.31 3.04
C PHE A 184 2.44 -19.06 3.18
N LYS A 185 1.86 -17.92 3.58
CA LYS A 185 2.60 -16.69 3.85
C LYS A 185 3.57 -16.86 5.03
N GLU A 186 3.15 -17.61 6.04
CA GLU A 186 3.97 -17.97 7.19
C GLU A 186 5.18 -18.83 6.77
N ASN A 187 4.96 -19.88 5.98
CA ASN A 187 6.05 -20.70 5.46
C ASN A 187 7.05 -19.88 4.63
N LEU A 188 6.53 -19.00 3.76
CA LEU A 188 7.36 -18.12 2.93
C LEU A 188 8.20 -17.16 3.78
N TYR A 189 7.60 -16.59 4.83
CA TYR A 189 8.29 -15.72 5.78
C TYR A 189 9.45 -16.45 6.48
N TYR A 190 9.22 -17.62 7.09
CA TYR A 190 10.28 -18.35 7.80
C TYR A 190 11.36 -18.89 6.85
N ARG A 191 10.99 -19.24 5.62
CA ARG A 191 11.98 -19.59 4.59
C ARG A 191 12.93 -18.44 4.28
N ASN A 192 12.44 -17.21 4.33
CA ASN A 192 13.28 -16.01 4.13
C ASN A 192 14.07 -15.66 5.39
N PHE A 193 13.52 -15.87 6.58
CA PHE A 193 14.21 -15.59 7.84
C PHE A 193 15.37 -16.56 8.13
N CYS A 194 15.22 -17.84 7.77
CA CYS A 194 16.23 -18.88 8.04
C CYS A 194 17.32 -19.01 6.95
N ARG A 195 17.38 -18.08 5.99
CA ARG A 195 18.39 -18.04 4.93
C ARG A 195 19.55 -17.14 5.34
#